data_AF-A0A368X745-F1
#
_entry.id   AF-A0A368X745-F1
#
_cell.length_a   1.000
_cell.length_b   1.000
_cell.length_c   1.000
_cell.angle_alpha   90.00
_cell.angle_beta   90.00
_cell.angle_gamma   90.00
#
_symmetry.space_group_name_H-M   'P 1'
#
loop_
_entity.id
_entity.type
_entity.pdbx_description
1 polymer ?
#
loop_
_entity_poly.entity_id
_entity_poly.type
_entity_poly.pdbx_seq_one_letter_code
_entity_poly.pdbx_strand_id
1 'polypeptide(L)'
;MAEFTPGVEIATETPTIEVTVGPNNPMPIGRQTFRLVVVDDAGNASQADQVVIIIADQDAPTAVIRGPRLAPFGRSFELDGSASFDAGGGRIVRYVWTYMGPVT
;
A
#
# COMPACT_ATOMS: atom_id res chain seq x y z
N MET A 1 13.18 10.10 12.94
CA MET A 1 12.03 10.12 12.03
C MET A 1 12.10 11.34 11.13
N ALA A 2 12.40 11.13 9.84
CA ALA A 2 12.26 12.17 8.81
C ALA A 2 11.20 11.76 7.78
N GLU A 3 10.42 12.72 7.32
CA GLU A 3 9.47 12.55 6.23
C GLU A 3 10.18 12.85 4.91
N PHE A 4 10.31 11.83 4.05
CA PHE A 4 10.98 11.97 2.76
C PHE A 4 10.00 12.45 1.70
N THR A 5 10.14 13.71 1.29
CA THR A 5 9.37 14.30 0.20
C THR A 5 10.24 14.38 -1.06
N PRO A 6 9.72 14.02 -2.25
CA PRO A 6 10.49 14.09 -3.49
C PRO A 6 11.12 15.48 -3.71
N GLY A 7 12.44 15.49 -3.90
CA GLY A 7 13.22 16.70 -4.16
C GLY A 7 13.60 17.53 -2.93
N VAL A 8 13.19 17.14 -1.73
CA VAL A 8 13.58 17.81 -0.47
C VAL A 8 14.80 17.11 0.13
N GLU A 9 15.85 17.89 0.41
CA GLU A 9 17.05 17.38 1.07
C GLU A 9 16.91 17.45 2.59
N ILE A 10 17.44 16.43 3.27
CA ILE A 10 17.43 16.31 4.73
C ILE A 10 18.88 16.06 5.16
N ALA A 11 19.44 16.98 5.94
CA ALA A 11 20.80 16.86 6.47
C ALA A 11 20.78 16.30 7.89
N THR A 12 21.67 15.36 8.20
CA THR A 12 21.84 14.77 9.53
C THR A 12 23.31 14.57 9.85
N GLU A 13 23.68 14.66 11.13
CA GLU A 13 25.04 14.34 11.61
C GLU A 13 25.21 12.84 11.93
N THR A 14 24.12 12.07 11.93
CA THR A 14 24.14 10.62 12.14
C THR A 14 24.21 9.85 10.83
N PRO A 15 24.91 8.71 10.76
CA PRO A 15 25.04 7.90 9.55
C PRO A 15 23.79 7.07 9.22
N THR A 16 22.75 7.14 10.07
CA THR A 16 21.49 6.43 9.90
C THR A 16 20.34 7.42 9.96
N ILE A 17 19.34 7.21 9.10
CA ILE A 17 18.09 7.95 9.12
C ILE A 17 16.92 6.97 9.02
N GLU A 18 15.92 7.18 9.85
CA GLU A 18 14.66 6.45 9.78
C GLU A 18 13.74 7.14 8.80
N VAL A 19 13.26 6.38 7.81
CA VAL A 19 12.24 6.85 6.90
C VAL A 19 10.87 6.67 7.54
N THR A 20 10.19 7.79 7.79
CA THR A 20 8.92 7.77 8.52
C THR A 20 7.77 7.57 7.56
N VAL A 21 7.03 6.48 7.74
CA VAL A 21 5.81 6.14 6.98
C VAL A 21 4.70 5.79 7.94
N GLY A 22 3.44 5.96 7.53
CA GLY A 22 2.30 5.55 8.34
C GLY A 22 1.02 5.47 7.54
N PRO A 23 -0.10 5.01 8.15
CA PRO A 23 -1.37 4.81 7.43
C PRO A 23 -1.91 6.07 6.73
N ASN A 24 -1.63 7.24 7.30
CA ASN A 24 -2.06 8.53 6.75
C ASN A 24 -1.04 9.16 5.78
N ASN A 25 0.16 8.57 5.68
CA ASN A 25 1.23 9.00 4.78
C ASN A 25 2.04 7.79 4.32
N PRO A 26 1.43 6.88 3.53
CA PRO A 26 2.12 5.71 3.04
C PRO A 26 3.11 6.14 1.95
N MET A 27 4.23 5.42 1.83
CA MET A 27 4.99 5.49 0.59
C MET A 27 4.20 4.88 -0.56
N PRO A 28 4.31 5.43 -1.78
CA PRO A 28 3.69 4.83 -2.94
C PRO A 28 4.26 3.41 -3.21
N ILE A 29 3.38 2.49 -3.57
CA ILE A 29 3.76 1.16 -4.06
C ILE A 29 4.63 1.31 -5.30
N GLY A 30 5.65 0.45 -5.42
CA GLY A 30 6.59 0.41 -6.53
C GLY A 30 8.02 0.72 -6.11
N ARG A 31 8.84 1.06 -7.11
CA ARG A 31 10.27 1.34 -6.93
C ARG A 31 10.46 2.78 -6.43
N GLN A 32 11.04 2.93 -5.26
CA GLN A 32 11.40 4.20 -4.65
C GLN A 32 12.93 4.33 -4.58
N THR A 33 13.46 5.46 -5.02
CA THR A 33 14.91 5.71 -5.03
C THR A 33 15.28 6.67 -3.91
N PHE A 34 16.29 6.31 -3.13
CA PHE A 34 16.91 7.17 -2.12
C PHE A 34 18.32 7.51 -2.56
N ARG A 35 18.79 8.70 -2.19
CA ARG A 35 20.11 9.23 -2.55
C ARG A 35 20.82 9.71 -1.29
N LEU A 36 22.12 9.42 -1.20
CA LEU A 36 23.00 9.92 -0.14
C LEU A 36 24.17 10.70 -0.75
N VAL A 37 24.47 11.86 -0.15
CA VAL A 37 25.72 12.60 -0.33
C VAL A 37 26.26 12.83 1.08
N VAL A 38 27.55 12.56 1.31
CA VAL A 38 28.22 12.85 2.58
C VAL A 38 29.17 14.01 2.39
N VAL A 39 29.31 14.84 3.43
CA VAL A 39 30.20 16.01 3.45
C VAL A 39 31.18 15.84 4.62
N ASP A 40 32.48 16.01 4.36
CA ASP A 40 33.51 15.96 5.40
C ASP A 40 33.63 17.29 6.18
N ASP A 41 34.47 17.31 7.21
CA ASP A 41 34.71 18.49 8.06
C ASP A 41 35.46 19.63 7.34
N ALA A 42 36.07 19.34 6.20
CA ALA A 42 36.67 20.32 5.30
C ALA A 42 35.67 20.89 4.27
N GLY A 43 34.43 20.36 4.23
CA GLY A 43 33.37 20.78 3.31
C GLY A 43 33.38 20.08 1.95
N ASN A 44 34.18 19.03 1.76
CA ASN A 44 34.15 18.25 0.52
C ASN A 44 32.94 17.33 0.48
N ALA A 45 32.20 17.35 -0.63
CA ALA A 45 31.06 16.47 -0.86
C ALA A 45 31.46 15.23 -1.70
N SER A 46 30.92 14.08 -1.35
CA SER A 46 31.06 12.86 -2.15
C SER A 46 30.27 12.95 -3.47
N GLN A 47 30.56 12.03 -4.40
CA GLN A 47 29.55 11.69 -5.42
C GLN A 47 28.33 11.08 -4.73
N ALA A 48 27.17 11.25 -5.35
CA ALA A 48 25.94 10.69 -4.82
C ALA A 48 25.89 9.16 -5.01
N ASP A 49 25.51 8.44 -3.97
CA ASP A 49 25.14 7.02 -4.04
C ASP A 49 23.62 6.86 -3.96
N GLN A 50 23.08 5.76 -4.49
CA GLN A 50 21.65 5.52 -4.57
C GLN A 50 21.27 4.08 -4.24
N VAL A 51 20.11 3.93 -3.60
CA VAL A 51 19.46 2.63 -3.40
C VAL A 51 18.01 2.68 -3.90
N VAL A 52 17.56 1.59 -4.50
CA VAL A 52 16.16 1.40 -4.90
C VAL A 52 15.49 0.42 -3.95
N ILE A 53 14.42 0.86 -3.29
CA ILE A 53 13.58 0.04 -2.42
C ILE A 53 12.27 -0.24 -3.14
N ILE A 54 11.79 -1.48 -3.09
CA ILE A 54 10.49 -1.86 -3.65
C ILE A 54 9.47 -1.88 -2.51
N ILE A 55 8.51 -0.97 -2.55
CA ILE A 55 7.35 -0.97 -1.66
C ILE A 55 6.26 -1.82 -2.32
N ALA A 56 5.77 -2.84 -1.62
CA ALA A 56 4.79 -3.78 -2.15
C ALA A 56 3.65 -3.96 -1.15
N ASP A 57 2.43 -4.08 -1.68
CA ASP A 57 1.29 -4.62 -0.95
C ASP A 57 1.43 -6.14 -0.86
N GLN A 58 1.38 -6.67 0.36
CA GLN A 58 1.48 -8.10 0.65
C GLN A 58 0.20 -8.66 1.29
N ASP A 59 -0.80 -7.82 1.54
CA ASP A 59 -2.03 -8.24 2.18
C ASP A 59 -3.01 -8.78 1.14
N ALA A 60 -3.85 -9.72 1.58
CA ALA A 60 -4.95 -10.21 0.77
C ALA A 60 -6.18 -9.31 0.96
N PRO A 61 -7.00 -9.12 -0.09
CA PRO A 61 -8.23 -8.37 0.06
C PRO A 61 -9.24 -9.12 0.95
N THR A 62 -10.03 -8.36 1.70
CA THR A 62 -11.15 -8.86 2.50
C THR A 62 -12.43 -8.84 1.67
N ALA A 63 -13.02 -10.02 1.44
CA ALA A 63 -14.30 -10.15 0.74
C ALA A 63 -15.47 -9.87 1.69
N VAL A 64 -16.38 -8.98 1.28
CA VAL A 64 -17.63 -8.68 1.99
C VAL A 64 -18.79 -8.82 1.03
N ILE A 65 -19.72 -9.72 1.35
CA ILE A 65 -20.93 -9.99 0.56
C ILE A 65 -22.17 -9.48 1.30
N ARG A 66 -23.05 -8.81 0.57
CA ARG A 66 -24.39 -8.39 1.00
C ARG A 66 -25.43 -9.00 0.07
N GLY A 67 -26.61 -9.29 0.61
CA GLY A 67 -27.71 -9.86 -0.16
C GLY A 67 -28.99 -9.90 0.66
N PRO A 68 -30.15 -10.11 0.01
CA PRO A 68 -31.40 -10.27 0.71
C PRO A 68 -31.42 -11.57 1.52
N ARG A 69 -32.07 -11.53 2.69
CA ARG A 69 -32.30 -12.73 3.51
C ARG A 69 -33.38 -13.65 2.95
N LEU A 70 -34.27 -13.11 2.12
CA LEU A 70 -35.37 -13.81 1.47
C LEU A 70 -35.40 -13.42 -0.01
N ALA A 71 -35.47 -14.41 -0.90
CA ALA A 71 -35.69 -14.21 -2.32
C ALA A 71 -37.03 -14.86 -2.71
N PRO A 72 -37.93 -14.17 -3.43
CA PRO A 72 -39.18 -14.77 -3.85
C PRO A 72 -38.95 -15.91 -4.85
N PHE A 73 -39.76 -16.96 -4.75
CA PHE A 73 -39.70 -18.07 -5.69
C PHE A 73 -39.91 -17.59 -7.14
N GLY A 74 -39.08 -18.07 -8.06
CA GLY A 74 -39.15 -17.72 -9.48
C GLY A 74 -38.81 -16.25 -9.81
N ARG A 75 -38.24 -15.49 -8.87
CA ARG A 75 -37.82 -14.10 -9.09
C ARG A 75 -36.31 -13.97 -8.89
N SER A 76 -35.70 -13.07 -9.66
CA SER A 76 -34.30 -12.71 -9.50
C SER A 76 -34.08 -11.93 -8.20
N PHE A 77 -32.86 -12.03 -7.68
CA PHE A 77 -32.35 -11.22 -6.58
C PHE A 77 -30.89 -10.85 -6.87
N GLU A 78 -30.36 -9.89 -6.13
CA GLU A 78 -29.01 -9.37 -6.32
C GLU A 78 -28.14 -9.66 -5.09
N LEU A 79 -26.85 -9.91 -5.35
CA LEU A 79 -25.80 -9.97 -4.35
C LEU A 79 -24.81 -8.84 -4.64
N ASP A 80 -24.35 -8.18 -3.58
CA ASP A 80 -23.49 -7.00 -3.67
C ASP A 80 -22.17 -7.26 -2.95
N GLY A 81 -21.07 -7.15 -3.70
CA GLY A 81 -19.70 -7.30 -3.21
C GLY A 81 -18.96 -5.98 -2.99
N SER A 82 -19.62 -4.84 -3.22
CA SER A 82 -19.01 -3.50 -3.26
C SER A 82 -18.36 -3.05 -1.94
N ALA A 83 -18.73 -3.69 -0.83
CA ALA A 83 -18.13 -3.44 0.48
C ALA A 83 -16.81 -4.20 0.71
N SER A 84 -16.35 -5.01 -0.25
CA SER A 84 -15.03 -5.66 -0.19
C SER A 84 -13.93 -4.61 -0.31
N PHE A 85 -12.82 -4.81 0.41
CA PHE A 85 -11.74 -3.84 0.47
C PHE A 85 -10.39 -4.52 0.65
N ASP A 86 -9.33 -3.79 0.37
CA ASP A 86 -7.95 -4.21 0.63
C ASP A 86 -7.34 -3.23 1.63
N ALA A 87 -6.84 -3.74 2.76
CA ALA A 87 -6.24 -2.91 3.80
C ALA A 87 -4.77 -2.56 3.51
N GLY A 88 -4.08 -3.36 2.69
CA GLY A 88 -2.70 -3.15 2.27
C GLY A 88 -2.54 -2.08 1.19
N GLY A 89 -3.65 -1.54 0.69
CA GLY A 89 -3.69 -0.45 -0.28
C GLY A 89 -3.89 -0.91 -1.72
N GLY A 90 -4.03 -2.22 -1.94
CA GLY A 90 -4.38 -2.81 -3.21
C GLY A 90 -5.76 -2.37 -3.72
N ARG A 91 -5.99 -2.56 -5.03
CA ARG A 91 -7.30 -2.32 -5.65
C ARG A 91 -7.97 -3.65 -5.97
N ILE A 92 -9.23 -3.79 -5.57
CA ILE A 92 -10.06 -4.91 -6.03
C ILE A 92 -10.32 -4.78 -7.54
N VAL A 93 -9.84 -5.74 -8.32
CA VAL A 93 -9.98 -5.76 -9.79
C VAL A 93 -10.87 -6.88 -10.33
N ARG A 94 -11.21 -7.87 -9.49
CA ARG A 94 -12.00 -9.04 -9.90
C ARG A 94 -12.80 -9.58 -8.72
N TYR A 95 -14.05 -9.96 -8.99
CA TYR A 95 -14.93 -10.69 -8.07
C TYR A 95 -15.20 -12.08 -8.63
N VAL A 96 -15.07 -13.12 -7.80
CA VAL A 96 -15.37 -14.51 -8.18
C VAL A 96 -16.52 -14.99 -7.31
N TRP A 97 -17.65 -15.29 -7.95
CA TRP A 97 -18.88 -15.73 -7.28
C TRP A 97 -19.07 -17.23 -7.46
N THR A 98 -19.38 -17.94 -6.38
CA THR A 98 -19.68 -19.38 -6.41
C THR A 98 -20.98 -19.63 -5.65
N TYR A 99 -21.93 -20.33 -6.28
CA TYR A 99 -23.12 -20.83 -5.59
C TYR A 99 -22.78 -22.18 -4.97
N MET A 100 -22.78 -22.25 -3.64
CA MET A 100 -22.39 -23.45 -2.88
C MET A 100 -23.51 -24.48 -2.73
N GLY A 101 -24.71 -24.21 -3.28
CA GLY A 101 -25.89 -25.05 -3.07
C GLY A 101 -26.64 -24.74 -1.77
N PRO A 102 -27.59 -25.61 -1.38
CA PRO A 102 -28.30 -25.50 -0.11
C PRO A 102 -27.35 -25.63 1.10
N VAL A 103 -27.66 -24.93 2.20
CA VAL A 103 -26.99 -25.15 3.50
C VAL A 103 -27.53 -26.43 4.12
N THR A 104 -26.65 -27.34 4.55
CA THR A 104 -26.99 -28.53 5.33
C THR A 104 -26.92 -28.27 6.82
#